data_AF-A0A946XFI0-F1
#
_entry.id   AF-A0A946XFI0-F1
#
_cell.length_a   1.000
_cell.length_b   1.000
_cell.length_c   1.000
_cell.angle_alpha   90.00
_cell.angle_beta   90.00
_cell.angle_gamma   90.00
#
_symmetry.space_group_name_H-M   'P 1'
#
loop_
_entity.id
_entity.type
_entity.pdbx_description
1 polymer ?
#
loop_
_entity_poly.entity_id
_entity_poly.type
_entity_poly.pdbx_seq_one_letter_code
_entity_poly.pdbx_strand_id
1 'polypeptide(L)'
;MEILIIVAYAGILAMVAPFVLPKSDFYGKLVPASLALSSGSFVWLVLTWLGFSYSSPWIWFIAMLVMPVATWFGTGYLSRTRAAAEASKLAEIRLRGKTQ
;
A
#
# COMPACT_ATOMS: atom_id res chain seq x y z
N MET A 1 -21.70 20.43 -8.47
CA MET A 1 -20.26 20.67 -8.18
C MET A 1 -19.51 19.34 -7.99
N GLU A 2 -20.27 18.25 -7.82
CA GLU A 2 -19.77 16.90 -7.56
C GLU A 2 -19.14 16.22 -8.78
N ILE A 3 -19.59 16.51 -10.01
CA ILE A 3 -19.10 15.82 -11.22
C ILE A 3 -17.62 16.17 -11.51
N LEU A 4 -17.22 17.43 -11.31
CA LEU A 4 -15.82 17.83 -11.46
C LEU A 4 -14.91 17.13 -10.45
N ILE A 5 -15.40 16.91 -9.22
CA ILE A 5 -14.69 16.16 -8.19
C ILE A 5 -14.55 14.70 -8.62
N ILE A 6 -15.62 14.07 -9.10
CA ILE A 6 -15.62 12.68 -9.58
C ILE A 6 -14.66 12.50 -10.76
N VAL A 7 -14.63 13.45 -11.71
CA VAL A 7 -13.76 13.37 -12.89
C VAL A 7 -12.29 13.61 -12.54
N ALA A 8 -11.99 14.63 -11.72
CA ALA A 8 -10.62 14.85 -11.23
C ALA A 8 -10.12 13.63 -10.44
N TYR A 9 -11.01 13.01 -9.67
CA TYR A 9 -10.71 11.83 -8.87
C TYR A 9 -10.52 10.56 -9.72
N ALA A 10 -11.35 10.33 -10.73
CA ALA A 10 -11.15 9.25 -11.71
C ALA A 10 -9.80 9.38 -12.41
N GLY A 11 -9.38 10.61 -12.73
CA GLY A 11 -8.05 10.91 -13.26
C GLY A 11 -6.92 10.53 -12.30
N ILE A 12 -7.01 10.90 -11.03
CA ILE A 12 -6.01 10.55 -10.01
C ILE A 12 -5.95 9.02 -9.82
N LEU A 13 -7.09 8.34 -9.72
CA LEU A 13 -7.13 6.89 -9.57
C LEU A 13 -6.60 6.15 -10.80
N ALA A 14 -6.91 6.62 -12.02
CA ALA A 14 -6.34 6.07 -13.24
C ALA A 14 -4.81 6.24 -13.29
N MET A 15 -4.29 7.31 -12.69
CA MET A 15 -2.85 7.57 -12.59
C MET A 15 -2.19 6.72 -11.50
N VAL A 16 -2.90 6.40 -10.41
CA VAL A 16 -2.41 5.59 -9.30
C VAL A 16 -2.50 4.08 -9.58
N ALA A 17 -3.51 3.62 -10.32
CA ALA A 17 -3.73 2.22 -10.67
C ALA A 17 -2.49 1.48 -11.26
N PRO A 18 -1.73 2.05 -12.21
CA PRO A 18 -0.50 1.43 -12.70
C PRO A 18 0.65 1.46 -11.69
N PHE A 19 0.60 2.34 -10.68
CA PHE A 19 1.60 2.36 -9.60
C PHE A 19 1.31 1.24 -8.58
N VAL A 20 0.08 1.02 -8.09
CA VAL A 20 -0.16 0.06 -6.98
C VAL A 20 0.11 -1.43 -7.30
N LEU A 21 0.46 -1.77 -8.54
CA LEU A 21 0.82 -3.13 -8.95
C LEU A 21 2.34 -3.29 -9.20
N PRO A 22 3.20 -3.17 -8.18
CA PRO A 22 4.56 -3.66 -8.32
C PRO A 22 4.52 -5.19 -8.37
N LYS A 23 4.92 -5.75 -9.51
CA LYS A 23 5.26 -7.17 -9.63
C LYS A 23 6.40 -7.45 -8.65
N SER A 24 6.10 -8.06 -7.52
CA SER A 24 7.13 -8.50 -6.58
C SER A 24 7.05 -10.01 -6.40
N ASP A 25 8.13 -10.71 -6.70
CA ASP A 25 8.28 -12.15 -6.43
C ASP A 25 8.43 -12.46 -4.93
N PHE A 26 8.54 -11.43 -4.09
CA PHE A 26 8.86 -11.55 -2.66
C PHE A 26 7.64 -11.58 -1.71
N TYR A 27 6.42 -11.30 -2.20
CA TYR A 27 5.18 -11.27 -1.39
C TYR A 27 4.07 -12.10 -2.03
N GLY A 28 3.36 -12.87 -1.22
CA GLY A 28 2.17 -13.59 -1.66
C GLY A 28 1.08 -12.60 -2.10
N LYS A 29 0.24 -13.01 -3.06
CA LYS A 29 -0.88 -12.21 -3.63
C LYS A 29 -1.85 -11.63 -2.57
N LEU A 30 -1.85 -12.18 -1.35
CA LEU A 30 -2.72 -11.75 -0.26
C LEU A 30 -2.18 -10.54 0.51
N VAL A 31 -0.88 -10.23 0.45
CA VAL A 31 -0.27 -9.13 1.22
C VAL A 31 -0.81 -7.75 0.82
N PRO A 32 -0.94 -7.41 -0.48
CA PRO A 32 -1.53 -6.13 -0.88
C PRO A 32 -2.99 -6.03 -0.45
N ALA A 33 -3.75 -7.13 -0.57
CA ALA A 33 -5.16 -7.17 -0.22
C ALA A 33 -5.39 -7.00 1.29
N SER A 34 -4.59 -7.65 2.14
CA SER A 34 -4.68 -7.49 3.59
C SER A 34 -4.28 -6.08 4.03
N LEU A 35 -3.25 -5.48 3.41
CA LEU A 35 -2.87 -4.09 3.66
C LEU A 35 -3.97 -3.10 3.28
N ALA A 36 -4.60 -3.27 2.12
CA ALA A 36 -5.73 -2.45 1.69
C ALA A 36 -6.92 -2.59 2.67
N LEU A 37 -7.28 -3.81 3.04
CA LEU A 37 -8.38 -4.07 3.97
C LEU A 37 -8.12 -3.48 5.36
N SER A 38 -6.94 -3.73 5.95
CA SER A 38 -6.60 -3.22 7.27
C SER A 38 -6.50 -1.70 7.29
N SER A 39 -5.82 -1.09 6.32
CA SER A 39 -5.68 0.37 6.24
C SER A 39 -7.01 1.09 6.02
N GLY A 40 -7.85 0.58 5.11
CA GLY A 40 -9.18 1.11 4.88
C GLY A 40 -10.09 1.01 6.11
N SER A 41 -10.09 -0.14 6.79
CA SER A 41 -10.88 -0.34 8.01
C SER A 41 -10.40 0.57 9.15
N PHE A 42 -9.08 0.70 9.32
CA PHE A 42 -8.48 1.55 10.35
C PHE A 42 -8.83 3.03 10.14
N VAL A 43 -8.68 3.52 8.90
CA VAL A 43 -9.02 4.90 8.54
C VAL A 43 -10.49 5.17 8.74
N TRP A 44 -11.36 4.27 8.30
CA TRP A 44 -12.79 4.41 8.50
C TRP A 44 -13.14 4.55 9.97
N LEU A 45 -12.59 3.67 10.83
CA LEU A 45 -12.78 3.72 12.27
C LEU A 45 -12.31 5.06 12.87
N VAL A 46 -11.10 5.50 12.53
CA VAL A 46 -10.53 6.77 13.01
C VAL A 46 -11.41 7.96 12.59
N LEU A 47 -11.88 7.99 11.34
CA LEU A 47 -12.76 9.05 10.86
C LEU A 47 -14.14 9.03 11.52
N THR A 48 -14.71 7.85 11.75
CA THR A 48 -15.99 7.73 12.48
C THR A 48 -15.86 8.19 13.92
N TRP A 49 -14.73 7.94 14.58
CA TRP A 49 -14.43 8.47 15.91
C TRP A 49 -14.19 9.97 15.94
N LEU A 50 -13.64 10.55 14.87
CA LEU A 50 -13.51 11.99 14.69
C LEU A 50 -14.86 12.69 14.43
N GLY A 51 -15.98 11.94 14.41
CA GLY A 51 -17.33 12.50 14.26
C GLY A 51 -17.71 12.81 12.82
N PHE A 52 -16.99 12.29 11.82
CA PHE A 52 -17.42 12.41 10.42
C PHE A 52 -18.71 11.63 10.17
N SER A 53 -19.66 12.24 9.46
CA SER A 53 -20.89 11.57 9.04
C SER A 53 -20.60 10.45 8.05
N TYR A 54 -21.28 9.31 8.21
CA TYR A 54 -21.21 8.15 7.30
C TYR A 54 -21.62 8.49 5.86
N SER A 55 -22.49 9.48 5.67
CA SER A 55 -22.93 9.98 4.36
C SER A 55 -22.04 11.09 3.81
N SER A 56 -20.98 11.47 4.53
CA SER A 56 -20.03 12.47 4.06
C SER A 56 -19.18 11.90 2.92
N PRO A 57 -19.14 12.57 1.74
CA PRO A 57 -18.26 12.17 0.63
C PRO A 57 -16.78 12.10 1.04
N TRP A 58 -16.40 12.85 2.08
CA TRP A 58 -15.03 12.92 2.58
C TRP A 58 -14.55 11.62 3.23
N ILE A 59 -15.42 10.89 3.96
CA ILE A 59 -15.05 9.58 4.54
C ILE A 59 -14.67 8.61 3.43
N TRP A 60 -15.49 8.59 2.37
CA TRP A 60 -15.27 7.76 1.20
C TRP A 60 -13.98 8.15 0.46
N PHE A 61 -13.76 9.44 0.28
CA PHE A 61 -12.57 9.97 -0.38
C PHE A 61 -11.29 9.60 0.38
N ILE A 62 -11.27 9.81 1.69
CA ILE A 62 -10.09 9.53 2.51
C ILE A 62 -9.84 8.03 2.62
N ALA A 63 -10.88 7.22 2.84
CA ALA A 63 -10.73 5.77 2.89
C ALA A 63 -10.20 5.20 1.56
N MET A 64 -10.75 5.64 0.42
CA MET A 64 -10.27 5.19 -0.89
C MET A 64 -8.87 5.70 -1.23
N LEU A 65 -8.40 6.83 -0.67
CA LEU A 65 -7.05 7.34 -0.92
C LEU A 65 -6.02 6.64 -0.03
N VAL A 66 -6.37 6.36 1.23
CA VAL A 66 -5.43 5.69 2.15
C VAL A 66 -5.18 4.24 1.75
N MET A 67 -6.17 3.50 1.25
CA MET A 67 -5.98 2.12 0.80
C MET A 67 -4.82 1.94 -0.20
N PRO A 68 -4.78 2.63 -1.36
CA PRO A 68 -3.69 2.52 -2.33
C PRO A 68 -2.38 3.09 -1.81
N VAL A 69 -2.40 4.20 -1.06
CA VAL A 69 -1.18 4.77 -0.45
C VAL A 69 -0.57 3.79 0.53
N ALA A 70 -1.37 3.20 1.43
CA ALA A 70 -0.92 2.21 2.39
C ALA A 70 -0.40 0.95 1.70
N THR A 71 -1.08 0.49 0.64
CA THR A 71 -0.63 -0.67 -0.13
C THR A 71 0.70 -0.41 -0.83
N TRP A 72 0.88 0.75 -1.45
CA TRP A 72 2.12 1.14 -2.11
C TRP A 72 3.29 1.26 -1.12
N PHE A 73 3.09 2.00 -0.02
CA PHE A 73 4.11 2.14 1.01
C PHE A 73 4.41 0.81 1.71
N GLY A 74 3.38 0.01 2.02
CA GLY A 74 3.53 -1.27 2.72
C GLY A 74 4.25 -2.31 1.87
N THR A 75 3.86 -2.48 0.61
CA THR A 75 4.54 -3.40 -0.33
C THR A 75 5.94 -2.92 -0.68
N GLY A 76 6.15 -1.61 -0.85
CA GLY A 76 7.48 -1.02 -1.09
C GLY A 76 8.42 -1.13 0.11
N TYR A 77 7.91 -1.03 1.33
CA TYR A 77 8.71 -1.25 2.54
C TYR A 77 9.08 -2.73 2.69
N LEU A 78 8.14 -3.63 2.41
CA LEU A 78 8.36 -5.06 2.49
C LEU A 78 9.37 -5.53 1.42
N SER A 79 9.29 -5.00 0.18
CA SER A 79 10.25 -5.19 -0.94
C SER A 79 11.67 -4.92 -0.51
N ARG A 80 11.90 -3.73 0.05
CA ARG A 80 13.23 -3.28 0.48
C ARG A 80 13.78 -4.10 1.63
N THR A 81 12.94 -4.40 2.63
CA THR A 81 13.39 -5.16 3.81
C THR A 81 13.77 -6.59 3.45
N ARG A 82 13.00 -7.28 2.59
CA ARG A 82 13.37 -8.64 2.17
C ARG A 82 14.56 -8.66 1.22
N ALA A 83 14.68 -7.72 0.30
CA ALA A 83 15.86 -7.61 -0.56
C ALA A 83 17.14 -7.37 0.26
N ALA A 84 17.09 -6.54 1.31
CA ALA A 84 18.23 -6.31 2.20
C ALA A 84 18.61 -7.57 3.00
N ALA A 85 17.61 -8.32 3.48
CA ALA A 85 17.83 -9.58 4.21
C ALA A 85 18.46 -10.67 3.31
N GLU A 86 18.05 -10.76 2.05
CA GLU A 86 18.68 -11.68 1.09
C GLU A 86 20.12 -11.27 0.78
N ALA A 87 20.38 -9.99 0.51
CA ALA A 87 21.72 -9.49 0.23
C ALA A 87 22.71 -9.78 1.37
N SER A 88 22.26 -9.66 2.63
CA SER A 88 23.09 -9.99 3.80
C SER A 88 23.35 -11.50 3.92
N LYS A 89 22.35 -12.34 3.65
CA LYS A 89 22.53 -13.80 3.64
C LYS A 89 23.45 -14.27 2.50
N LEU A 90 23.37 -13.63 1.33
CA LEU A 90 24.28 -13.85 0.20
C LEU A 90 25.73 -13.45 0.52
N ALA A 91 25.93 -12.33 1.24
CA ALA A 91 27.24 -11.90 1.69
C ALA A 91 27.88 -12.90 2.67
N GLU A 92 27.09 -13.43 3.62
CA GLU A 92 27.52 -14.46 4.56
C GLU A 92 27.96 -15.75 3.83
N ILE A 93 27.15 -16.24 2.89
CA ILE A 93 27.47 -17.43 2.08
C ILE A 93 28.75 -17.19 1.26
N ARG A 94 28.90 -16.00 0.66
CA ARG A 94 30.09 -15.65 -0.13
C ARG A 94 31.36 -15.58 0.71
N LEU A 95 31.27 -15.15 1.98
CA LEU A 95 32.39 -15.17 2.93
C LEU A 95 32.74 -16.60 3.36
N ARG A 96 31.72 -17.43 3.66
CA ARG A 96 31.91 -18.85 4.03
C ARG A 96 32.58 -19.68 2.93
N GLY A 97 32.24 -19.41 1.67
CA GLY A 97 32.85 -20.07 0.51
C GLY A 97 34.29 -19.64 0.21
N LYS A 98 34.80 -18.56 0.83
CA LYS A 98 36.17 -18.07 0.63
C LYS A 98 37.15 -18.58 1.70
N THR A 99 36.62 -19.16 2.78
CA THR A 99 37.38 -19.71 3.91
C THR A 99 37.56 -21.24 3.86
N GLN A 100 36.96 -21.92 2.88
CA GLN A 100 37.29 -23.30 2.50
C GLN A 100 38.21 -23.30 1.30
#